data_AF-A0A7K2N2V3-F1
#
_entry.id   AF-A0A7K2N2V3-F1
#
_cell.length_a   1.000
_cell.length_b   1.000
_cell.length_c   1.000
_cell.angle_alpha   90.00
_cell.angle_beta   90.00
_cell.angle_gamma   90.00
#
_symmetry.space_group_name_H-M   'P 1'
#
loop_
_entity.id
_entity.type
_entity.pdbx_description
1 polymer ?
#
loop_
_entity_poly.entity_id
_entity_poly.type
_entity_poly.pdbx_seq_one_letter_code
_entity_poly.pdbx_strand_id
1 'polypeptide(L)' 'MKLTLRVWRQKNADAEGAMSTYEVDGISSDMSFLEMLDTLNEELILKGEDPVAFDHDCREGICGACSL' A
#
# COMPACT_ATOMS: atom_id res chain seq x y z
N MET A 1 -15.71 -0.60 -3.46
CA MET A 1 -15.41 -2.02 -3.68
C MET A 1 -14.57 -2.48 -2.51
N LYS A 2 -14.67 -3.77 -2.15
CA LYS A 2 -13.81 -4.39 -1.15
C LYS A 2 -12.78 -5.28 -1.84
N LEU A 3 -11.50 -5.04 -1.56
CA LEU A 3 -10.37 -5.73 -2.18
C LEU A 3 -9.48 -6.36 -1.12
N THR A 4 -8.90 -7.51 -1.44
CA THR A 4 -7.92 -8.19 -0.59
C THR A 4 -6.53 -7.97 -1.16
N LEU A 5 -5.68 -7.25 -0.44
CA LEU A 5 -4.30 -6.98 -0.81
C LEU A 5 -3.36 -7.92 -0.07
N ARG A 6 -2.40 -8.51 -0.79
CA ARG A 6 -1.30 -9.27 -0.22
C ARG A 6 -0.03 -8.47 -0.43
N VAL A 7 0.55 -8.01 0.66
CA VAL A 7 1.66 -7.04 0.65
C VAL A 7 2.85 -7.66 1.37
N TRP A 8 4.03 -7.58 0.77
CA TRP A 8 5.28 -7.99 1.43
C TRP A 8 5.63 -6.98 2.54
N ARG A 9 5.85 -7.48 3.75
CA ARG A 9 6.20 -6.68 4.93
C ARG A 9 7.51 -7.17 5.48
N GLN A 10 8.44 -6.23 5.64
CA GLN A 10 9.74 -6.48 6.23
C GLN A 10 10.17 -5.20 6.96
N LYS A 11 10.41 -5.30 8.28
CA LYS A 11 10.66 -4.13 9.12
C LYS A 11 11.98 -3.43 8.80
N ASN A 12 13.02 -4.21 8.51
CA ASN A 12 14.38 -3.76 8.22
C ASN A 12 15.20 -4.91 7.58
N ALA A 13 16.46 -4.64 7.25
CA ALA A 13 17.35 -5.59 6.57
C ALA A 13 17.63 -6.89 7.36
N ASP A 14 17.49 -6.86 8.69
CA ASP A 14 17.76 -8.00 9.58
C ASP A 14 16.51 -8.82 9.89
N ALA A 15 15.32 -8.30 9.57
CA ALA A 15 14.05 -8.98 9.79
C ALA A 15 13.70 -9.91 8.63
N GLU A 16 13.17 -11.10 8.95
CA GLU A 16 12.52 -11.93 7.94
C GLU A 16 11.25 -11.25 7.42
N GLY A 17 11.09 -11.21 6.10
CA GLY A 17 9.90 -10.67 5.47
C GLY A 17 8.79 -11.71 5.35
N ALA A 18 7.54 -11.24 5.29
CA ALA A 18 6.38 -12.09 5.10
C ALA A 18 5.30 -11.39 4.27
N MET A 19 4.42 -12.18 3.66
CA MET A 19 3.20 -11.65 3.03
C MET A 19 2.13 -11.40 4.10
N SER A 20 1.72 -10.14 4.24
CA SER A 20 0.57 -9.75 5.07
C SER A 20 -0.67 -9.53 4.19
N THR A 21 -1.83 -9.89 4.72
CA THR A 21 -3.11 -9.76 4.00
C THR A 21 -3.93 -8.65 4.63
N TYR A 22 -4.40 -7.71 3.81
CA TYR A 22 -5.28 -6.62 4.21
C TYR A 22 -6.57 -6.66 3.41
N GLU A 23 -7.70 -6.44 4.07
CA GLU A 23 -8.96 -6.15 3.40
C GLU A 23 -9.17 -4.64 3.41
N VAL A 24 -9.29 -4.05 2.23
CA VAL A 24 -9.52 -2.61 2.06
C VAL A 24 -10.89 -2.43 1.45
N ASP A 25 -11.75 -1.66 2.12
CA ASP A 25 -13.09 -1.35 1.65
C ASP A 25 -13.17 0.07 1.10
N GLY A 26 -14.29 0.44 0.49
CA GLY A 26 -14.53 1.79 0.01
C GLY A 26 -13.80 2.18 -1.29
N ILE A 27 -13.09 1.24 -1.94
CA ILE A 27 -12.29 1.55 -3.15
C ILE A 27 -13.18 1.78 -4.36
N SER A 28 -13.06 2.95 -5.00
CA SER A 28 -13.75 3.26 -6.25
C SER A 28 -13.07 2.57 -7.45
N SER A 29 -13.82 2.28 -8.51
CA SER A 29 -13.25 1.81 -9.79
C SER A 29 -12.40 2.87 -10.49
N ASP A 30 -12.60 4.14 -10.15
CA ASP A 30 -11.87 5.27 -10.74
C ASP A 30 -10.59 5.60 -9.97
N MET A 31 -10.37 4.97 -8.81
CA MET A 31 -9.14 5.12 -8.04
C MET A 31 -8.00 4.37 -8.73
N SER A 32 -6.84 5.02 -8.77
CA SER A 32 -5.57 4.37 -9.08
C SER A 32 -5.18 3.38 -7.97
N PHE A 33 -4.28 2.45 -8.31
CA PHE A 33 -3.73 1.51 -7.33
C PHE A 33 -2.95 2.23 -6.20
N LEU A 34 -2.32 3.37 -6.50
CA LEU A 34 -1.59 4.16 -5.50
C LEU A 34 -2.54 4.83 -4.50
N GLU A 35 -3.67 5.37 -4.94
CA GLU A 35 -4.69 5.94 -4.05
C GLU A 35 -5.33 4.88 -3.14
N MET A 36 -5.47 3.65 -3.64
CA MET A 36 -5.88 2.52 -2.80
C MET A 36 -4.84 2.19 -1.72
N LEU A 37 -3.54 2.22 -2.05
CA LEU A 37 -2.47 2.04 -1.06
C LEU A 37 -2.42 3.18 -0.05
N ASP A 38 -2.68 4.42 -0.47
CA ASP A 38 -2.81 5.57 0.43
C ASP A 38 -3.98 5.37 1.41
N THR A 39 -5.14 4.90 0.92
CA THR A 39 -6.31 4.59 1.76
C THR A 39 -5.98 3.53 2.82
N LEU A 40 -5.30 2.45 2.42
CA LEU A 40 -4.82 1.43 3.36
C LEU A 40 -3.86 2.05 4.39
N ASN A 41 -2.92 2.89 3.95
CA ASN A 41 -1.96 3.52 4.84
C ASN A 41 -2.63 4.43 5.87
N GLU A 42 -3.63 5.21 5.47
CA GLU A 42 -4.43 6.01 6.41
C GLU A 42 -5.10 5.14 7.47
N GLU A 43 -5.70 4.01 7.09
CA GLU A 43 -6.30 3.08 8.05
C GLU A 43 -5.27 2.49 9.03
N LEU A 44 -4.10 2.10 8.54
CA LEU A 44 -3.02 1.55 9.38
C LEU A 44 -2.52 2.58 10.38
N ILE A 45 -2.30 3.82 9.92
CA ILE A 45 -1.88 4.93 10.79
C ILE A 45 -2.91 5.19 11.89
N LEU A 46 -4.20 5.19 11.56
CA LEU A 46 -5.28 5.38 12.54
C LEU A 46 -5.36 4.23 13.57
N LYS A 47 -4.93 3.02 13.19
CA LYS A 47 -4.80 1.85 14.09
C LYS A 47 -3.51 1.86 14.91
N GLY A 48 -2.59 2.80 14.65
CA GLY A 48 -1.27 2.86 15.28
C GLY A 48 -0.29 1.84 14.71
N GLU A 49 -0.54 1.35 13.49
CA GLU A 49 0.32 0.42 12.77
C GLU A 49 1.21 1.14 11.75
N ASP A 50 2.33 0.52 11.37
CA ASP A 50 3.24 1.07 10.38
C ASP A 50 2.61 1.04 8.97
N PRO A 51 2.63 2.13 8.20
CA PRO A 51 2.13 2.13 6.83
C PRO A 51 2.95 1.21 5.91
N VAL A 52 2.37 0.80 4.79
CA VAL A 52 3.07 0.16 3.68
C VAL A 52 4.01 1.17 3.03
N ALA A 53 5.31 0.87 3.11
CA ALA A 53 6.34 1.61 2.40
C ALA A 53 6.38 1.19 0.93
N PHE A 54 6.31 2.16 0.03
CA PHE A 54 6.49 1.99 -1.41
C PHE A 54 7.01 3.30 -2.01
N ASP A 55 7.78 3.19 -3.10
CA ASP A 55 8.26 4.35 -3.83
C ASP A 55 7.12 4.97 -4.64
N HIS A 56 6.95 6.28 -4.51
CA HIS A 56 5.98 7.06 -5.28
C HIS A 56 6.51 8.46 -5.56
N ASP A 57 6.12 9.06 -6.68
CA ASP A 57 6.46 10.45 -6.99
C ASP A 57 5.41 11.09 -7.91
N CYS A 58 5.62 11.08 -9.24
CA CYS A 58 4.80 11.86 -10.19
C CYS A 58 3.30 11.48 -10.27
N ARG A 59 2.92 10.25 -9.88
CA ARG A 59 1.54 9.69 -9.95
C ARG A 59 0.84 9.77 -11.33
N GLU A 60 1.55 10.15 -12.37
CA GLU A 60 1.07 10.28 -13.75
C GLU A 60 1.79 9.32 -14.72
N GLY A 61 2.59 8.39 -14.19
CA GLY A 61 3.22 7.32 -14.97
C GLY A 61 4.50 7.71 -15.73
N ILE A 62 5.15 8.84 -15.40
CA ILE A 62 6.34 9.34 -16.11
C ILE A 62 7.65 8.91 -15.45
N CYS A 63 7.77 9.02 -14.12
CA CYS A 63 9.05 8.91 -13.41
C CYS A 63 9.58 7.47 -13.20
N GLY A 64 8.74 6.45 -13.30
CA GLY A 64 9.12 5.04 -13.07
C GLY A 64 9.29 4.61 -11.60
N ALA A 65 9.05 5.50 -10.62
CA ALA A 65 9.27 5.19 -9.19
C ALA A 65 8.38 4.07 -8.64
N CYS A 66 7.10 4.05 -9.03
CA CYS A 66 6.08 3.17 -8.44
C CYS A 66 5.87 1.86 -9.23
N SER A 67 6.95 1.24 -9.70
CA SER A 67 6.95 0.01 -10.54
C SER A 67 6.75 -1.28 -9.71
N LEU A 68 5.68 -1.30 -8.91
CA LEU A 68 5.35 -2.36 -7.95
C LEU A 68 4.99 -3.69 -8.62
#